data_AF-A0A397LCI9-F1
#
_entry.id   AF-A0A397LCI9-F1
#
_cell.length_a   1.000
_cell.length_b   1.000
_cell.length_c   1.000
_cell.angle_alpha   90.00
_cell.angle_beta   90.00
_cell.angle_gamma   90.00
#
_symmetry.space_group_name_H-M   'P 1'
#
loop_
_entity.id
_entity.type
_entity.pdbx_description
1 polymer ?
#
loop_
_entity_poly.entity_id
_entity_poly.type
_entity_poly.pdbx_seq_one_letter_code
_entity_poly.pdbx_strand_id
1 'polypeptide(L)'
;MKKNVFFISCEEAQHICDKSQYGEATLWEKFKLNIRLTWCRITRAYTKKNQALTKTIKTSKIECLKNEEQQALKKSFEEQLHQQN
;
A
#
# COMPACT_ATOMS: atom_id res chain seq x y z
N MET A 1 -21.81 -9.75 -17.97
CA MET A 1 -21.96 -8.32 -17.62
C MET A 1 -20.77 -7.56 -18.17
N LYS A 2 -20.98 -6.60 -19.09
CA LYS A 2 -19.88 -5.83 -19.70
C LYS A 2 -19.25 -4.95 -18.62
N LYS A 3 -18.04 -5.27 -18.16
CA LYS A 3 -17.23 -4.35 -17.35
C LYS A 3 -16.95 -3.14 -18.22
N ASN A 4 -17.60 -2.01 -17.95
CA ASN A 4 -17.24 -0.75 -18.58
C ASN A 4 -15.77 -0.48 -18.24
N VAL A 5 -14.89 -0.50 -19.25
CA VAL A 5 -13.43 -0.43 -19.11
C VAL A 5 -12.97 0.80 -18.31
N PHE A 6 -13.80 1.85 -18.26
CA PHE A 6 -13.53 3.11 -17.59
C PHE A 6 -14.16 3.24 -16.19
N PHE A 7 -15.09 2.36 -15.82
CA PHE A 7 -15.84 2.47 -14.57
C PHE A 7 -15.54 1.28 -13.65
N ILE A 8 -14.48 1.43 -12.86
CA ILE A 8 -14.13 0.49 -11.79
C ILE A 8 -15.18 0.53 -10.67
N SER A 9 -15.35 -0.61 -9.97
CA SER A 9 -16.21 -0.69 -8.79
C SER A 9 -15.64 0.11 -7.61
N CYS A 10 -16.44 0.34 -6.56
CA CYS A 10 -15.91 0.93 -5.33
C CYS A 10 -14.81 0.08 -4.70
N GLU A 11 -14.99 -1.25 -4.67
CA GLU A 11 -14.02 -2.19 -4.09
C GLU A 11 -12.72 -2.19 -4.90
N GLU A 12 -12.81 -2.22 -6.23
CA GLU A 12 -11.65 -2.14 -7.10
C GLU A 12 -10.92 -0.81 -6.91
N ALA A 13 -11.66 0.30 -6.76
CA ALA A 13 -11.07 1.60 -6.49
C ALA A 13 -10.36 1.65 -5.12
N GLN A 14 -10.92 1.01 -4.08
CA GLN A 14 -10.28 0.90 -2.77
C GLN A 14 -8.99 0.08 -2.85
N HIS A 15 -9.02 -1.06 -3.55
CA HIS A 15 -7.83 -1.87 -3.77
C HIS A 15 -6.73 -1.12 -4.53
N ILE A 16 -7.09 -0.34 -5.56
CA ILE A 16 -6.15 0.53 -6.26
C ILE A 16 -5.64 1.65 -5.35
N CYS A 17 -6.46 2.21 -4.45
CA CYS A 17 -6.00 3.19 -3.46
C CYS A 17 -4.91 2.59 -2.55
N ASP A 18 -5.11 1.36 -2.08
CA ASP A 18 -4.14 0.66 -1.22
C ASP A 18 -2.84 0.38 -1.98
N LYS A 19 -2.93 -0.18 -3.19
CA LYS A 19 -1.77 -0.33 -4.08
C LYS A 19 -1.02 0.98 -4.30
N SER A 20 -1.75 2.08 -4.52
CA SER A 20 -1.15 3.39 -4.73
C SER A 20 -0.41 3.90 -3.48
N GLN A 21 -0.91 3.58 -2.29
CA GLN A 21 -0.27 3.92 -1.02
C GLN A 21 1.09 3.25 -0.84
N TYR A 22 1.24 2.00 -1.30
CA TYR A 22 2.49 1.24 -1.25
C TYR A 22 3.38 1.40 -2.49
N GLY A 23 2.98 2.22 -3.47
CA GLY A 23 3.73 2.42 -4.70
C GLY A 23 3.59 1.28 -5.72
N GLU A 24 2.63 0.40 -5.55
CA GLU A 24 2.38 -0.80 -6.36
C GLU A 24 1.36 -0.56 -7.49
N ALA A 25 0.65 0.58 -7.47
CA ALA A 25 -0.34 0.89 -8.49
C ALA A 25 0.31 1.34 -9.81
N THR A 26 -0.09 0.70 -10.90
CA THR A 26 0.29 1.05 -12.27
C THR A 26 -0.28 2.42 -12.68
N LEU A 27 0.31 3.02 -13.73
CA LEU A 27 -0.17 4.29 -14.28
C LEU A 27 -1.64 4.19 -14.74
N TRP A 28 -2.03 3.07 -15.34
CA TRP A 28 -3.39 2.86 -15.82
C TRP A 28 -4.40 2.69 -14.67
N GLU A 29 -4.03 1.99 -13.60
CA GLU A 29 -4.86 1.89 -12.39
C GLU A 29 -5.06 3.29 -11.75
N LYS A 30 -4.00 4.10 -11.66
CA LYS A 30 -4.08 5.48 -11.14
C LYS A 30 -5.00 6.35 -12.00
N PHE A 31 -4.95 6.23 -13.32
CA PHE A 31 -5.85 6.96 -14.23
C PHE A 31 -7.33 6.59 -13.99
N LYS A 32 -7.66 5.28 -13.92
CA LYS A 32 -9.02 4.83 -13.60
C LYS A 32 -9.50 5.33 -12.23
N LEU A 33 -8.61 5.30 -11.23
CA LEU A 33 -8.92 5.80 -9.89
C LEU A 33 -9.24 7.31 -9.91
N ASN A 34 -8.45 8.10 -10.64
CA ASN A 34 -8.70 9.55 -10.79
C ASN A 34 -10.07 9.83 -11.41
N ILE A 35 -10.49 9.07 -12.42
CA ILE A 35 -11.83 9.19 -13.00
C ILE A 35 -12.90 8.87 -11.94
N ARG A 36 -12.75 7.78 -11.17
CA ARG A 36 -13.71 7.40 -10.12
C ARG A 36 -13.81 8.47 -9.03
N LEU A 37 -12.69 9.09 -8.67
CA LEU A 37 -12.63 10.16 -7.68
C LEU A 37 -13.41 11.41 -8.09
N THR A 38 -13.67 11.65 -9.38
CA THR A 38 -14.40 12.86 -9.80
C THR A 38 -15.86 12.85 -9.36
N TRP A 39 -16.46 11.68 -9.05
CA TRP A 39 -17.88 11.58 -8.70
C TRP A 39 -18.17 10.67 -7.49
N CYS A 40 -17.31 9.70 -7.17
CA CYS A 40 -17.57 8.75 -6.09
C CYS A 40 -17.12 9.27 -4.71
N ARG A 41 -18.07 9.68 -3.87
CA ARG A 41 -17.81 10.18 -2.51
C ARG A 41 -17.13 9.15 -1.60
N ILE A 42 -17.48 7.87 -1.76
CA ILE A 42 -16.91 6.76 -0.98
C ILE A 42 -15.42 6.61 -1.27
N THR A 43 -15.05 6.54 -2.55
CA THR A 43 -13.66 6.47 -2.98
C THR A 43 -12.86 7.70 -2.50
N ARG A 44 -13.42 8.91 -2.63
CA ARG A 44 -12.77 10.14 -2.11
C ARG A 44 -12.49 10.06 -0.61
N ALA A 45 -13.47 9.61 0.18
CA ALA A 45 -13.32 9.47 1.63
C ALA A 45 -12.24 8.44 1.99
N TYR A 46 -12.21 7.31 1.29
CA TYR A 46 -11.19 6.26 1.47
C TYR A 46 -9.79 6.77 1.12
N THR A 47 -9.61 7.38 -0.06
CA THR A 47 -8.33 7.96 -0.48
C THR A 47 -7.84 9.02 0.51
N LYS A 48 -8.73 9.88 1.03
CA LYS A 48 -8.37 10.89 2.04
C LYS A 48 -7.86 10.25 3.33
N LYS A 49 -8.47 9.16 3.80
CA LYS A 49 -8.01 8.42 4.99
C LYS A 49 -6.62 7.81 4.75
N ASN A 50 -6.41 7.16 3.61
CA ASN A 50 -5.10 6.58 3.27
C ASN A 50 -4.00 7.65 3.16
N GLN A 51 -4.30 8.80 2.55
CA GLN A 51 -3.35 9.92 2.49
C GLN A 51 -3.00 10.46 3.89
N ALA A 52 -3.99 10.60 4.78
CA ALA A 52 -3.77 11.02 6.16
C ALA A 52 -2.89 10.00 6.92
N LEU A 53 -3.12 8.71 6.74
CA LEU A 53 -2.29 7.65 7.30
C LEU A 53 -0.84 7.75 6.79
N THR A 54 -0.62 7.82 5.48
CA THR A 54 0.71 7.98 4.89
C THR A 54 1.43 9.23 5.41
N LYS A 55 0.72 10.35 5.51
CA LYS A 55 1.29 11.58 6.08
C LYS A 55 1.70 11.37 7.54
N THR A 56 0.83 10.76 8.34
CA THR A 56 1.10 10.47 9.76
C THR A 56 2.35 9.62 9.91
N ILE A 57 2.45 8.52 9.17
CA ILE A 57 3.63 7.62 9.18
C ILE A 57 4.91 8.36 8.76
N LYS A 58 4.85 9.17 7.70
CA LYS A 58 6.02 9.93 7.21
C LYS A 58 6.46 11.03 8.17
N THR A 59 5.52 11.64 8.90
CA THR A 59 5.82 12.70 9.88
C THR A 59 6.22 12.13 11.23
N SER A 60 5.75 10.93 11.59
CA SER A 60 6.18 10.25 12.79
C SER A 60 7.66 9.88 12.70
N LYS A 61 8.40 10.10 13.79
CA LYS A 61 9.80 9.70 13.93
C LYS A 61 9.90 8.20 14.21
N ILE A 62 9.29 7.38 13.34
CA ILE A 62 9.34 5.92 13.48
C ILE A 62 10.76 5.49 13.12
N GLU A 63 11.44 4.87 14.08
CA GLU A 63 12.71 4.20 13.85
C GLU A 63 12.40 2.81 13.28
N CYS A 64 12.58 2.67 11.97
CA CYS A 64 12.45 1.39 11.30
C CYS A 64 13.73 0.57 11.46
N LEU A 65 13.59 -0.75 11.53
CA LEU A 65 14.71 -1.69 11.51
C LEU A 65 15.58 -1.43 10.27
N LYS A 66 16.87 -1.19 10.48
CA LYS A 66 17.83 -1.00 9.39
C LYS A 66 18.08 -2.33 8.68
N ASN A 67 18.47 -2.27 7.42
CA ASN A 67 18.78 -3.48 6.65
C ASN A 67 19.91 -4.30 7.29
N GLU A 68 20.90 -3.65 7.89
CA GLU A 68 22.01 -4.29 8.61
C GLU A 68 21.51 -5.06 9.84
N GLU A 69 20.62 -4.45 10.63
CA GLU A 69 20.01 -5.07 11.80
C GLU A 69 19.13 -6.27 11.40
N GLN A 70 18.39 -6.13 10.29
CA GLN A 70 17.61 -7.23 9.74
C GLN A 70 18.49 -8.40 9.28
N GLN A 71 19.61 -8.12 8.60
CA GLN A 71 20.55 -9.14 8.15
C GLN A 71 21.24 -9.82 9.34
N ALA A 72 21.65 -9.06 10.34
CA ALA A 72 22.22 -9.59 11.58
C ALA A 72 21.23 -10.52 12.29
N LEU A 73 19.97 -10.10 12.39
CA LEU A 73 18.91 -10.91 12.99
C LEU A 73 18.71 -12.22 12.21
N LYS A 74 18.62 -12.16 10.88
CA LYS A 74 18.49 -13.37 10.03
C LYS A 74 19.66 -14.33 10.22
N LYS A 75 20.90 -13.82 10.21
CA LYS A 75 22.10 -14.63 10.40
C LYS A 75 22.09 -15.31 11.77
N SER A 76 21.78 -14.57 12.84
CA SER A 76 21.69 -15.14 14.19
C SER A 76 20.62 -16.24 14.31
N PHE A 77 19.50 -16.06 13.60
CA PHE A 77 18.42 -17.03 13.57
C PHE A 77 18.81 -18.32 12.84
N GLU A 78 19.49 -18.20 11.70
CA GLU A 78 20.01 -19.35 10.94
C GLU A 78 21.09 -20.11 11.72
N GLU A 79 22.01 -19.41 12.39
CA GLU A 79 23.04 -20.02 13.24
C GLU A 79 22.42 -20.84 14.38
N GLN A 80 21.37 -20.32 15.04
CA GLN A 80 20.66 -21.03 16.09
C GLN A 80 19.89 -22.26 15.57
N LEU A 81 19.25 -22.14 14.40
CA LEU A 81 18.59 -23.29 13.75
C LEU A 81 19.59 -24.41 13.41
N HIS A 82 20.79 -24.05 12.95
CA HIS A 82 21.85 -25.02 12.68
C HIS A 82 22.39 -25.69 13.94
N GLN A 83 22.41 -24.98 15.08
CA GLN A 83 22.85 -25.53 16.37
C GLN A 83 21.79 -26.43 17.05
N GLN A 84 20.54 -26.40 16.59
CA GLN A 84 19.45 -27.26 17.09
C GLN A 84 19.34 -28.62 16.40
N ASN A 85 20.08 -28.83 15.31
CA ASN A 85 20.20 -30.11 14.60
C ASN A 85 21.56 -30.76 14.88
#